data_AF-A0A955FRV2-F1
#
_entry.id   AF-A0A955FRV2-F1
#
_cell.length_a   1.000
_cell.length_b   1.000
_cell.length_c   1.000
_cell.angle_alpha   90.00
_cell.angle_beta   90.00
_cell.angle_gamma   90.00
#
_symmetry.space_group_name_H-M   'P 1'
#
loop_
_entity.id
_entity.type
_entity.pdbx_description
1 polymer ?
#
loop_
_entity_poly.entity_id
_entity_poly.type
_entity_poly.pdbx_seq_one_letter_code
_entity_poly.pdbx_strand_id
1 'polypeptide(L)'
;HQALDTGGAKHEAVFTTADTLIAITMQATEDHPNLDFGLVVLAKALDLPDHAPFSLFALGRTAGWIGHILEQYELDRLIRPRAQYTGVQPRR
;
A
#
# COMPACT_ATOMS: atom_id res chain seq x y z
N HIS A 1 39.58 -2.51 7.80
CA HIS A 1 39.16 -2.59 6.38
C HIS A 1 37.95 -3.55 6.21
N GLN A 2 37.02 -3.64 7.18
CA GLN A 2 36.07 -4.76 7.30
C GLN A 2 34.60 -4.33 7.53
N ALA A 3 34.24 -3.09 7.19
CA ALA A 3 32.91 -2.52 7.48
C ALA A 3 32.04 -2.24 6.23
N LEU A 4 32.40 -2.76 5.05
CA LEU A 4 31.73 -2.44 3.78
C LEU A 4 30.90 -3.60 3.20
N ASP A 5 30.82 -4.76 3.85
CA ASP A 5 30.20 -5.98 3.30
C ASP A 5 28.83 -6.34 3.92
N THR A 6 28.42 -5.65 4.98
CA THR A 6 27.14 -5.91 5.66
C THR A 6 25.91 -5.46 4.85
N GLY A 7 26.09 -4.51 3.93
CA GLY A 7 25.02 -4.05 3.05
C GLY A 7 24.53 -5.16 2.12
N GLY A 8 25.43 -5.84 1.41
CA GLY A 8 25.08 -6.89 0.44
C GLY A 8 24.27 -8.04 1.07
N ALA A 9 24.75 -8.56 2.20
CA ALA A 9 24.08 -9.64 2.92
C ALA A 9 22.67 -9.26 3.42
N LYS A 10 22.45 -8.00 3.83
CA LYS A 10 21.13 -7.52 4.25
C LYS A 10 20.15 -7.46 3.08
N HIS A 11 20.57 -6.94 1.93
CA HIS A 11 19.71 -6.88 0.74
C HIS A 11 19.27 -8.29 0.32
N GLU A 12 20.22 -9.23 0.26
CA GLU A 12 19.95 -10.63 -0.08
C GLU A 12 18.96 -11.30 0.89
N ALA A 13 19.09 -11.04 2.19
CA ALA A 13 18.18 -11.56 3.21
C ALA A 13 16.75 -11.00 3.08
N VAL A 14 16.60 -9.72 2.73
CA VAL A 14 15.29 -9.09 2.51
C VAL A 14 14.58 -9.73 1.33
N PHE A 15 15.27 -9.92 0.19
CA PHE A 15 14.66 -10.55 -0.99
C PHE A 15 14.35 -12.03 -0.76
N THR A 16 15.23 -12.78 -0.10
CA THR A 16 14.96 -14.18 0.27
C THR A 16 13.72 -14.32 1.14
N THR A 17 13.56 -13.41 2.11
CA THR A 17 12.37 -13.36 2.98
C THR A 17 11.13 -13.02 2.17
N ALA A 18 11.23 -12.05 1.26
CA ALA A 18 10.13 -11.66 0.39
C ALA A 18 9.66 -12.82 -0.51
N ASP A 19 10.58 -13.54 -1.16
CA ASP A 19 10.27 -14.70 -2.00
C ASP A 19 9.57 -15.81 -1.20
N THR A 20 10.04 -16.05 0.03
CA THR A 20 9.43 -17.04 0.93
C THR A 20 8.00 -16.64 1.30
N LEU A 21 7.77 -15.38 1.65
CA LEU A 21 6.44 -14.87 1.96
C LEU A 21 5.50 -14.97 0.75
N ILE A 22 5.98 -14.60 -0.44
CA ILE A 22 5.21 -14.73 -1.69
C ILE A 22 4.79 -16.17 -1.90
N ALA A 23 5.71 -17.13 -1.81
CA ALA A 23 5.42 -18.54 -2.03
C ALA A 23 4.37 -19.07 -1.04
N ILE A 24 4.51 -18.77 0.25
CA ILE A 24 3.58 -19.22 1.30
C ILE A 24 2.20 -18.58 1.11
N THR A 25 2.13 -17.26 0.85
CA THR A 25 0.86 -16.56 0.66
C THR A 25 0.14 -17.05 -0.59
N MET A 26 0.83 -17.18 -1.71
CA MET A 26 0.24 -17.69 -2.95
C MET A 26 -0.28 -19.12 -2.77
N GLN A 27 0.44 -19.98 -2.06
CA GLN A 27 -0.02 -21.34 -1.76
C GLN A 27 -1.28 -21.35 -0.88
N ALA A 28 -1.40 -20.40 0.05
CA ALA A 28 -2.50 -20.36 1.01
C ALA A 28 -3.74 -19.60 0.51
N THR A 29 -3.57 -18.65 -0.42
CA THR A 29 -4.61 -17.67 -0.79
C THR A 29 -4.87 -17.57 -2.30
N GLU A 30 -3.97 -18.10 -3.13
CA GLU A 30 -3.95 -17.87 -4.60
C GLU A 30 -3.72 -16.40 -5.00
N ASP A 31 -3.50 -15.50 -4.04
CA ASP A 31 -3.27 -14.07 -4.29
C ASP A 31 -1.79 -13.76 -4.55
N HIS A 32 -1.54 -12.89 -5.53
CA HIS A 32 -0.21 -12.35 -5.84
C HIS A 32 0.13 -11.12 -4.98
N PRO A 33 1.42 -10.83 -4.74
CA PRO A 33 1.82 -9.60 -4.04
C PRO A 33 1.36 -8.36 -4.82
N ASN A 34 0.83 -7.39 -4.09
CA ASN A 34 0.41 -6.12 -4.65
C ASN A 34 1.52 -5.05 -4.53
N LEU A 35 1.22 -3.82 -4.97
CA LEU A 35 2.13 -2.69 -4.88
C LEU A 35 2.59 -2.41 -3.45
N ASP A 36 1.70 -2.53 -2.46
CA ASP A 36 2.00 -2.23 -1.06
C ASP A 36 3.07 -3.17 -0.50
N PHE A 37 2.99 -4.46 -0.85
CA PHE A 37 4.04 -5.43 -0.52
C PHE A 37 5.39 -5.01 -1.13
N GLY A 38 5.40 -4.62 -2.40
CA GLY A 38 6.60 -4.13 -3.08
C GLY A 38 7.21 -2.90 -2.41
N LEU A 39 6.39 -1.94 -1.95
CA LEU A 39 6.85 -0.75 -1.22
C LEU A 39 7.49 -1.10 0.12
N VAL A 40 6.97 -2.10 0.83
CA VAL A 40 7.56 -2.58 2.09
C VAL A 40 8.91 -3.25 1.83
N VAL A 41 9.00 -4.13 0.83
CA VAL A 41 10.27 -4.79 0.45
C VAL A 41 11.31 -3.75 0.06
N LEU A 42 10.93 -2.76 -0.75
CA LEU A 42 11.80 -1.65 -1.16
C LEU A 42 12.32 -0.86 0.05
N ALA A 43 11.43 -0.47 0.97
CA ALA A 43 11.81 0.28 2.16
C ALA A 43 12.76 -0.52 3.06
N LYS A 44 12.53 -1.83 3.24
CA LYS A 44 13.42 -2.69 4.03
C LYS A 44 14.78 -2.91 3.34
N ALA A 45 14.79 -3.06 2.02
CA ALA A 45 16.02 -3.19 1.25
C ALA A 45 16.88 -1.93 1.35
N LEU A 46 16.27 -0.75 1.27
CA LEU A 46 16.97 0.54 1.34
C LEU A 46 17.18 1.09 2.76
N ASP A 47 16.85 0.31 3.79
CA ASP A 47 16.93 0.70 5.20
C ASP A 47 16.21 2.02 5.53
N LEU A 48 15.05 2.23 4.89
CA LEU A 48 14.22 3.40 5.12
C LEU A 48 13.42 3.28 6.43
N PRO A 49 12.99 4.41 7.03
CA PRO A 49 12.12 4.39 8.18
C PRO A 49 10.82 3.61 7.94
N ASP A 50 10.21 3.04 8.99
CA ASP A 50 9.01 2.20 8.87
C ASP A 50 7.78 2.93 8.25
N HIS A 51 7.75 4.27 8.28
CA HIS A 51 6.71 5.08 7.63
C HIS A 51 6.97 5.37 6.15
N ALA A 52 8.11 4.95 5.60
CA ALA A 52 8.51 5.23 4.23
C ALA A 52 7.59 4.59 3.17
N PRO A 53 7.13 3.33 3.29
CA PRO A 53 6.20 2.74 2.30
C PRO A 53 4.94 3.60 2.12
N PHE A 54 4.35 4.02 3.23
CA PHE A 54 3.14 4.86 3.21
C PHE A 54 3.43 6.26 2.64
N SER A 55 4.59 6.83 2.95
CA SER A 55 5.00 8.14 2.43
C SER A 55 5.21 8.10 0.90
N LEU A 56 5.87 7.04 0.39
CA LEU A 56 6.06 6.83 -1.05
C LEU A 56 4.72 6.60 -1.76
N PHE A 57 3.83 5.81 -1.16
CA PHE A 57 2.47 5.62 -1.66
C PHE A 57 1.72 6.95 -1.77
N ALA A 58 1.68 7.73 -0.68
CA ALA A 58 0.96 9.01 -0.63
C ALA A 58 1.51 10.01 -1.67
N LEU A 59 2.85 10.10 -1.80
CA LEU A 59 3.49 10.93 -2.81
C LEU A 59 3.08 10.51 -4.23
N GLY A 60 3.13 9.21 -4.53
CA GLY A 60 2.72 8.68 -5.83
C GLY A 60 1.23 8.89 -6.13
N ARG A 61 0.36 8.73 -5.13
CA ARG A 61 -1.09 8.92 -5.28
C ARG A 61 -1.51 10.38 -5.40
N THR A 62 -0.70 11.32 -4.93
CA THR A 62 -1.03 12.75 -4.95
C THR A 62 -1.37 13.25 -6.36
N ALA A 63 -0.61 12.85 -7.38
CA ALA A 63 -0.90 13.22 -8.77
C ALA A 63 -2.27 12.72 -9.23
N GLY A 64 -2.61 11.46 -8.92
CA GLY A 64 -3.91 10.88 -9.25
C GLY A 64 -5.06 11.50 -8.48
N TRP A 65 -4.87 11.85 -7.20
CA TRP A 65 -5.87 12.59 -6.42
C TRP A 65 -6.14 13.96 -7.00
N ILE A 66 -5.10 14.71 -7.38
CA ILE A 66 -5.26 16.01 -8.03
C ILE A 66 -6.00 15.84 -9.37
N GLY A 67 -5.64 14.84 -10.17
CA GLY A 67 -6.33 14.53 -11.43
C GLY A 67 -7.83 14.28 -11.21
N HIS A 68 -8.19 13.39 -10.29
CA HIS A 68 -9.60 13.11 -9.99
C HIS A 68 -10.35 14.30 -9.40
N ILE A 69 -9.69 15.18 -8.63
CA ILE A 69 -10.30 16.41 -8.14
C ILE A 69 -10.64 17.34 -9.31
N LEU A 70 -9.73 17.50 -10.27
CA LEU A 70 -9.96 18.32 -11.46
C LEU A 70 -11.09 17.75 -12.33
N GLU A 71 -11.06 16.43 -12.59
CA GLU A 71 -12.15 15.73 -13.30
C GLU A 71 -13.49 15.95 -12.60
N GLN A 72 -13.52 15.87 -11.26
CA GLN A 72 -14.74 16.08 -10.50
C GLN A 72 -15.21 17.53 -10.51
N TYR A 73 -14.31 18.53 -10.65
CA TYR A 73 -14.72 19.93 -10.82
C TYR A 73 -15.35 20.21 -12.18
N GLU A 74 -14.99 19.45 -13.21
CA GLU A 74 -15.64 19.53 -14.53
C GLU A 74 -17.02 18.87 -14.55
N LEU A 75 -17.25 17.92 -13.63
CA LEU A 75 -18.54 17.28 -13.42
C LEU A 75 -19.43 18.14 -12.51
N ASP A 76 -20.46 18.78 -13.05
CA ASP A 76 -21.49 19.48 -12.27
C ASP A 76 -22.46 18.51 -11.56
N ARG A 77 -21.90 17.52 -10.85
CA ARG A 77 -22.65 16.46 -10.17
C ARG A 77 -22.05 16.17 -8.79
N LEU A 78 -22.88 16.36 -7.77
CA LEU A 78 -22.56 15.99 -6.40
C LEU A 78 -22.74 14.48 -6.16
N ILE A 79 -21.74 13.84 -5.56
CA ILE A 79 -21.86 12.47 -5.05
C ILE A 79 -22.73 12.49 -3.78
N ARG A 80 -23.96 11.96 -3.88
CA ARG A 80 -24.94 11.91 -2.77
C ARG A 80 -25.57 10.52 -2.62
N PRO A 81 -24.87 9.55 -2.01
CA PRO A 81 -25.45 8.24 -1.72
C PRO A 81 -26.60 8.35 -0.72
N ARG A 82 -27.62 7.51 -0.88
CA ARG A 82 -28.74 7.39 0.09
C ARG A 82 -28.52 6.16 0.94
N ALA A 83 -28.61 6.32 2.26
CA ALA A 83 -28.60 5.20 3.19
C ALA A 83 -30.02 4.65 3.38
N GLN A 84 -30.11 3.34 3.62
CA GLN A 84 -31.33 2.70 4.07
C GLN A 84 -31.24 2.48 5.59
N TYR A 85 -32.19 3.03 6.34
CA TYR A 85 -32.26 2.81 7.78
C TYR A 85 -32.83 1.42 8.08
N THR A 86 -32.07 0.60 8.80
CA THR A 86 -32.44 -0.75 9.24
C THR A 86 -32.53 -0.88 10.77
N GLY A 87 -32.49 0.25 11.48
CA GLY A 87 -32.58 0.28 12.94
C GLY A 87 -34.01 0.11 13.45
N VAL A 88 -34.13 -0.06 14.77
CA VAL A 88 -35.43 -0.17 15.44
C VAL A 88 -36.22 1.13 15.27
N GLN A 89 -37.51 1.04 14.94
CA GLN A 89 -38.35 2.24 14.85
C GLN A 89 -38.56 2.85 16.25
N PRO A 90 -38.60 4.20 16.36
CA PRO A 90 -38.87 4.86 17.63
C PRO A 90 -40.25 4.43 18.16
N ARG A 91 -40.34 4.17 19.47
CA ARG A 91 -41.62 3.88 20.12
C ARG A 91 -42.45 5.16 20.19
N ARG A 92 -43.72 5.09 19.76
CA ARG A 92 -44.70 6.19 19.90
C ARG A 92 -45.03 6.46 21.37
#